data_AF-A0A1V9XER7-F1
#
_entry.id   AF-A0A1V9XER7-F1
#
_cell.length_a   1.000
_cell.length_b   1.000
_cell.length_c   1.000
_cell.angle_alpha   90.00
_cell.angle_beta   90.00
_cell.angle_gamma   90.00
#
_symmetry.space_group_name_H-M   'P 1'
#
loop_
_entity.id
_entity.type
_entity.pdbx_description
1 polymer ?
#
loop_
_entity_poly.entity_id
_entity_poly.type
_entity_poly.pdbx_seq_one_letter_code
_entity_poly.pdbx_strand_id
1 'polypeptide(L)'
;PEMYTENSVRELPHDRKTPEEAEFGFEEPKIIPKGRISLSQATKLLKSHADNPKKYGANEAALEYNLDIKDSKNIIKYFIPLKVFDAEDKNSYSEFIAGSKTKEEQKELSSS
;
A
#
# COMPACT_ATOMS: atom_id res chain seq x y z
N PRO A 1 34.40 16.06 -15.32
CA PRO A 1 34.09 17.49 -15.07
C PRO A 1 32.76 17.80 -15.74
N GLU A 2 31.70 17.96 -14.95
CA GLU A 2 30.38 18.33 -15.47
C GLU A 2 30.41 19.81 -15.86
N MET A 3 30.11 20.09 -17.12
CA MET A 3 30.15 21.44 -17.68
C MET A 3 28.81 22.12 -17.40
N TYR A 4 28.82 23.14 -16.54
CA TYR A 4 27.65 24.00 -16.32
C TYR A 4 27.48 24.93 -17.52
N THR A 5 26.41 24.76 -18.28
CA THR A 5 26.05 25.69 -19.35
C THR A 5 25.58 27.01 -18.76
N GLU A 6 26.35 28.07 -19.01
CA GLU A 6 25.99 29.47 -18.80
C GLU A 6 24.76 29.82 -19.65
N ASN A 7 23.55 29.58 -19.12
CA ASN A 7 22.28 30.24 -19.48
C ASN A 7 21.13 29.65 -18.65
N SER A 8 21.33 29.50 -17.34
CA SER A 8 20.23 29.20 -16.42
C SER A 8 19.83 30.47 -15.70
N VAL A 9 19.13 31.35 -16.43
CA VAL A 9 18.26 32.33 -15.78
C VAL A 9 17.24 31.49 -15.03
N ARG A 10 17.42 31.33 -13.71
CA ARG A 10 16.43 30.68 -12.86
C ARG A 10 15.18 31.56 -12.93
N GLU A 11 14.20 31.14 -13.71
CA GLU A 11 12.94 31.87 -13.82
C GLU A 11 12.35 32.04 -12.42
N LEU A 12 11.87 33.25 -12.14
CA LEU A 12 11.19 33.50 -10.89
C LEU A 12 9.97 32.57 -10.80
N PRO A 13 9.62 32.06 -9.61
CA PRO A 13 8.40 31.28 -9.43
C PRO A 13 7.19 32.08 -9.93
N HIS A 14 6.58 31.63 -11.04
CA HIS A 14 5.42 32.28 -11.64
C HIS A 14 4.13 31.99 -10.87
N ASP A 15 4.07 30.86 -10.17
CA ASP A 15 2.98 30.49 -9.29
C ASP A 15 3.44 30.50 -7.83
N ARG A 16 2.64 31.12 -6.96
CA ARG A 16 2.88 31.22 -5.51
C ARG A 16 1.98 30.28 -4.71
N LYS A 17 1.21 29.40 -5.37
CA LYS A 17 0.37 28.42 -4.69
C LYS A 17 1.23 27.37 -4.00
N THR A 18 0.77 26.94 -2.83
CA THR A 18 1.27 25.74 -2.19
C THR A 18 0.91 24.55 -3.09
N PRO A 19 1.87 23.68 -3.46
CA PRO A 19 1.55 22.43 -4.13
C PRO A 19 0.56 21.62 -3.31
N GLU A 20 -0.34 20.88 -3.96
CA GLU A 20 -1.19 19.92 -3.24
C GLU A 20 -0.30 18.88 -2.55
N GLU A 21 -0.60 18.62 -1.28
CA GLU A 21 0.10 17.59 -0.53
C GLU A 21 -0.28 16.22 -1.09
N ALA A 22 0.73 15.47 -1.54
CA ALA A 22 0.52 14.12 -2.01
C ALA A 22 0.28 13.18 -0.82
N GLU A 23 -0.68 12.26 -0.97
CA GLU A 23 -1.12 11.31 0.09
C GLU A 23 0.05 10.55 0.73
N PHE A 24 1.03 10.16 -0.08
CA PHE A 24 2.21 9.40 0.36
C PHE A 24 3.51 10.21 0.33
N GLY A 25 3.43 11.54 0.29
CA GLY A 25 4.60 12.42 0.25
C GLY A 25 5.37 12.43 -1.08
N PHE A 26 4.84 11.78 -2.13
CA PHE A 26 5.34 11.87 -3.50
C PHE A 26 4.19 11.85 -4.51
N GLU A 27 4.37 12.52 -5.64
CA GLU A 27 3.39 12.51 -6.73
C GLU A 27 3.38 11.15 -7.43
N GLU A 28 2.23 10.48 -7.42
CA GLU A 28 2.08 9.20 -8.14
C GLU A 28 2.07 9.39 -9.66
N PRO A 29 2.57 8.41 -10.42
CA PRO A 29 2.53 8.48 -11.88
C PRO A 29 1.08 8.45 -12.40
N LYS A 30 0.77 9.38 -13.31
CA LYS A 30 -0.55 9.47 -13.98
C LYS A 30 -0.90 8.22 -14.79
N ILE A 31 0.12 7.52 -15.31
CA ILE A 31 -0.03 6.30 -16.11
C ILE A 31 0.80 5.21 -15.46
N ILE A 32 0.15 4.13 -15.05
CA ILE A 32 0.79 2.99 -14.42
C ILE A 32 1.04 1.92 -15.49
N PRO A 33 2.31 1.53 -15.75
CA PRO A 33 2.62 0.48 -16.71
C PRO A 33 2.00 -0.86 -16.32
N LYS A 34 1.71 -1.71 -17.31
CA LYS A 34 1.29 -3.09 -17.06
C LYS A 34 2.36 -3.85 -16.27
N GLY A 35 1.95 -4.72 -15.34
CA GLY A 35 2.88 -5.42 -14.47
C GLY A 35 3.46 -4.55 -13.34
N ARG A 36 2.99 -3.31 -13.17
CA ARG A 36 3.34 -2.42 -12.07
C ARG A 36 2.08 -2.02 -11.31
N ILE A 37 2.28 -1.63 -10.06
CA ILE A 37 1.23 -1.15 -9.17
C ILE A 37 1.73 0.13 -8.49
N SER A 38 0.85 1.13 -8.32
CA SER A 38 1.19 2.32 -7.55
C SER A 38 1.11 2.04 -6.04
N LEU A 39 1.62 2.95 -5.22
CA LEU A 39 1.58 2.77 -3.77
C LEU A 39 0.14 2.88 -3.26
N SER A 40 -0.67 3.81 -3.79
CA SER A 40 -2.10 3.91 -3.49
C SER A 40 -2.83 2.61 -3.79
N GLN A 41 -2.58 2.03 -4.97
CA GLN A 41 -3.19 0.77 -5.39
C GLN A 41 -2.75 -0.41 -4.51
N ALA A 42 -1.45 -0.50 -4.19
CA ALA A 42 -0.94 -1.53 -3.31
C ALA A 42 -1.55 -1.42 -1.91
N THR A 43 -1.64 -0.21 -1.35
CA THR A 43 -2.25 0.04 -0.04
C THR A 43 -3.72 -0.36 -0.03
N LYS A 44 -4.46 -0.02 -1.09
CA LYS A 44 -5.85 -0.44 -1.27
C LYS A 44 -6.01 -1.97 -1.34
N LEU A 45 -5.16 -2.64 -2.12
CA LEU A 45 -5.14 -4.10 -2.21
C LEU A 45 -4.91 -4.74 -0.84
N LEU A 46 -3.93 -4.25 -0.08
CA LEU A 46 -3.62 -4.76 1.26
C LEU A 46 -4.78 -4.58 2.23
N LYS A 47 -5.46 -3.43 2.18
CA LYS A 47 -6.66 -3.18 2.97
C LYS A 47 -7.79 -4.16 2.61
N SER A 48 -8.11 -4.30 1.32
CA SER A 48 -9.15 -5.21 0.87
C SER A 48 -8.84 -6.68 1.19
N HIS A 49 -7.58 -7.10 1.05
CA HIS A 49 -7.15 -8.43 1.47
C HIS A 49 -7.23 -8.63 2.99
N ALA A 50 -6.95 -7.61 3.80
CA ALA A 50 -7.12 -7.68 5.24
C ALA A 50 -8.59 -7.88 5.65
N ASP A 51 -9.52 -7.24 4.94
CA ASP A 51 -10.97 -7.34 5.16
C ASP A 51 -11.53 -8.69 4.70
N ASN A 52 -11.14 -9.16 3.51
CA ASN A 52 -11.60 -10.43 2.97
C ASN A 52 -10.49 -11.17 2.18
N PRO A 53 -9.67 -11.98 2.88
CA PRO A 53 -8.55 -12.71 2.26
C PRO A 53 -8.99 -13.74 1.21
N LYS A 54 -10.20 -14.29 1.34
CA LYS A 54 -10.72 -15.32 0.42
C LYS A 54 -11.08 -14.73 -0.94
N LYS A 55 -11.62 -13.52 -0.93
CA LYS A 55 -11.94 -12.77 -2.14
C LYS A 55 -10.64 -12.19 -2.71
N TYR A 56 -10.03 -11.24 -2.01
CA TYR A 56 -8.90 -10.47 -2.52
C TYR A 56 -7.54 -11.19 -2.40
N GLY A 57 -7.48 -12.47 -2.78
CA GLY A 57 -6.26 -13.27 -2.75
C GLY A 57 -5.27 -12.91 -3.86
N ALA A 58 -4.08 -13.54 -3.82
CA ALA A 58 -3.00 -13.24 -4.77
C ALA A 58 -3.37 -13.47 -6.24
N ASN A 59 -4.24 -14.44 -6.53
CA ASN A 59 -4.69 -14.72 -7.90
C ASN A 59 -5.61 -13.60 -8.42
N GLU A 60 -6.57 -13.16 -7.60
CA GLU A 60 -7.47 -12.06 -7.96
C GLU A 60 -6.68 -10.75 -8.12
N ALA A 61 -5.75 -10.46 -7.21
CA ALA A 61 -4.88 -9.29 -7.27
C ALA A 61 -3.99 -9.28 -8.52
N ALA A 62 -3.44 -10.44 -8.92
CA ALA A 62 -2.66 -10.56 -10.14
C ALA A 62 -3.48 -10.22 -11.39
N LEU A 63 -4.74 -10.66 -11.44
CA LEU A 63 -5.66 -10.37 -12.53
C LEU A 63 -6.09 -8.89 -12.55
N GLU A 64 -6.46 -8.34 -11.39
CA GLU A 64 -6.95 -6.96 -11.26
C GLU A 64 -5.88 -5.93 -11.66
N TYR A 65 -4.65 -6.13 -11.21
CA TYR A 65 -3.55 -5.19 -11.44
C TYR A 65 -2.58 -5.62 -12.56
N ASN A 66 -2.89 -6.70 -13.30
CA ASN A 66 -2.02 -7.30 -14.32
C ASN A 66 -0.59 -7.57 -13.81
N LEU A 67 -0.47 -8.03 -12.56
CA LEU A 67 0.80 -8.35 -11.91
C LEU A 67 1.20 -9.81 -12.15
N ASP A 68 2.49 -10.11 -12.03
CA ASP A 68 2.91 -11.50 -11.90
C ASP A 68 2.38 -12.08 -10.59
N ILE A 69 1.98 -13.35 -10.63
CA ILE A 69 1.40 -14.05 -9.48
C ILE A 69 2.41 -14.20 -8.35
N LYS A 70 3.70 -14.21 -8.68
CA LYS A 70 4.79 -14.22 -7.70
C LYS A 70 4.84 -12.89 -6.95
N ASP A 71 4.72 -11.78 -7.66
CA ASP A 71 4.77 -10.45 -7.08
C ASP A 71 3.53 -10.16 -6.24
N SER A 72 2.34 -10.54 -6.70
CA SER A 72 1.11 -10.41 -5.90
C SER A 72 1.17 -11.21 -4.60
N LYS A 73 1.70 -12.44 -4.64
CA LYS A 73 1.96 -13.25 -3.44
C LYS A 73 2.96 -12.58 -2.50
N ASN A 74 4.05 -12.02 -3.04
CA ASN A 74 5.06 -11.35 -2.23
C ASN A 74 4.49 -10.09 -1.55
N ILE A 75 3.72 -9.28 -2.28
CA ILE A 75 3.06 -8.09 -1.73
C ILE A 75 2.20 -8.48 -0.54
N ILE A 76 1.29 -9.43 -0.71
CA ILE A 76 0.37 -9.86 0.37
C ILE A 76 1.12 -10.50 1.54
N LYS A 77 2.19 -11.26 1.26
CA LYS A 77 2.95 -11.98 2.29
C LYS A 77 3.82 -11.06 3.15
N TYR A 78 4.48 -10.08 2.54
CA TYR A 78 5.51 -9.28 3.20
C TYR A 78 5.01 -7.91 3.65
N PHE A 79 3.94 -7.38 3.06
CA PHE A 79 3.40 -6.07 3.41
C PHE A 79 2.09 -6.26 4.18
N ILE A 80 2.20 -6.41 5.50
CA ILE A 80 1.04 -6.57 6.37
C ILE A 80 0.61 -5.19 6.86
N PRO A 81 -0.65 -4.77 6.66
CA PRO A 81 -1.11 -3.49 7.16
C PRO A 81 -1.09 -3.45 8.69
N LEU A 82 -0.63 -2.32 9.22
CA LEU A 82 -0.68 -2.05 10.66
C LEU A 82 -2.15 -1.88 11.07
N LYS A 83 -2.54 -2.62 12.09
CA LYS A 83 -3.83 -2.45 12.75
C LYS A 83 -3.66 -1.41 13.85
N VAL A 84 -4.39 -0.31 13.72
CA VAL A 84 -4.44 0.75 14.73
C VAL A 84 -5.61 0.46 15.66
N PHE A 85 -5.43 0.68 16.95
CA PHE A 85 -6.50 0.67 17.94
C PHE A 85 -6.57 2.05 18.59
N ASP A 86 -7.77 2.48 18.96
CA ASP A 86 -7.98 3.74 19.65
C ASP A 86 -7.74 3.52 21.15
N ALA A 87 -6.68 4.11 21.68
CA ALA A 87 -6.29 3.92 23.08
C ALA A 87 -7.33 4.46 24.07
N GLU A 88 -8.18 5.40 23.63
CA GLU A 88 -9.27 5.95 24.45
C GLU A 88 -10.48 5.01 24.53
N ASP A 89 -10.68 4.15 23.52
CA ASP A 89 -11.74 3.15 23.52
C ASP A 89 -11.22 1.81 24.07
N LYS A 90 -11.59 1.53 25.32
CA LYS A 90 -11.24 0.29 26.03
C LYS A 90 -11.79 -0.97 25.34
N ASN A 91 -12.87 -0.87 24.57
CA ASN A 91 -13.42 -2.00 23.82
C ASN A 91 -12.62 -2.28 22.54
N SER A 92 -12.02 -1.25 21.94
CA SER A 92 -11.21 -1.42 20.72
C SER A 92 -10.00 -2.32 20.97
N TYR A 93 -9.37 -2.20 22.15
CA TYR A 93 -8.19 -3.00 22.50
C TYR A 93 -8.54 -4.48 22.71
N SER A 94 -9.66 -4.79 23.35
CA SER A 94 -10.08 -6.18 23.57
C SER A 94 -10.47 -6.86 22.25
N GLU A 95 -11.14 -6.15 21.34
CA GLU A 95 -11.43 -6.62 19.98
C GLU A 95 -10.14 -6.84 19.15
N PHE A 96 -9.17 -5.94 19.26
CA PHE A 96 -7.88 -6.06 18.60
C PHE A 96 -7.14 -7.34 19.02
N ILE A 97 -7.06 -7.61 20.33
CA ILE A 97 -6.42 -8.81 20.87
C ILE A 97 -7.24 -10.09 20.58
N ALA A 98 -8.56 -10.02 20.55
CA ALA A 98 -9.39 -11.17 20.17
C ALA A 98 -9.20 -11.54 18.68
N GLY A 99 -9.09 -10.53 17.82
CA GLY A 99 -8.88 -10.69 16.38
C GLY A 99 -7.47 -11.15 15.97
N SER A 100 -6.47 -11.09 16.85
CA SER A 100 -5.14 -11.68 16.60
C SER A 100 -5.10 -13.17 16.92
N LYS A 101 -5.72 -13.61 18.02
CA LYS A 101 -5.77 -15.02 18.44
C LYS A 101 -6.45 -15.93 17.42
N THR A 102 -7.57 -15.47 16.85
CA THR A 102 -8.34 -16.23 15.84
C THR A 102 -7.58 -16.46 14.54
N LYS A 103 -6.60 -15.62 14.21
CA LYS A 103 -5.73 -15.82 13.02
C LYS A 103 -4.61 -16.82 13.27
N GLU A 104 -4.12 -16.94 14.50
CA GLU A 104 -3.09 -17.93 14.87
C GLU A 104 -3.66 -19.35 14.85
N GLU A 105 -4.84 -19.58 15.45
CA GLU A 105 -5.51 -20.90 15.42
C GLU A 105 -5.84 -21.36 13.99
N GLN A 106 -6.32 -20.46 13.13
CA GLN A 106 -6.61 -20.79 11.73
C GLN A 106 -5.34 -21.11 10.91
N LYS A 107 -4.18 -20.57 11.31
CA LYS A 107 -2.90 -20.88 10.67
C LYS A 107 -2.41 -22.28 11.08
N GLU A 108 -2.60 -22.69 12.34
CA GLU A 108 -2.21 -24.02 12.83
C GLU A 108 -3.06 -25.13 12.19
N LEU A 109 -4.38 -24.93 12.08
CA LEU A 109 -5.32 -25.88 11.46
C LEU A 109 -5.16 -26.09 9.95
N SER A 110 -4.48 -25.19 9.23
CA SER A 110 -4.19 -25.34 7.79
C SER A 110 -2.81 -25.95 7.49
N SER A 111 -2.03 -26.24 8.54
CA SER A 111 -0.70 -26.84 8.45
C SER A 111 -0.64 -28.32 8.87
N SER A 112 -1.77 -28.88 9.30
CA SER A 112 -1.99 -30.31 9.59
C SER A 112 -2.87 -30.94 8.51
#